data_AF-A0A165XDN6-F1
#
_entry.id   AF-A0A165XDN6-F1
#
_cell.length_a   1.000
_cell.length_b   1.000
_cell.length_c   1.000
_cell.angle_alpha   90.00
_cell.angle_beta   90.00
_cell.angle_gamma   90.00
#
_symmetry.space_group_name_H-M   'P 1'
#
loop_
_entity.id
_entity.type
_entity.pdbx_description
1 polymer ?
#
loop_
_entity_poly.entity_id
_entity_poly.type
_entity_poly.pdbx_seq_one_letter_code
_entity_poly.pdbx_strand_id
1 'polypeptide(L)'
;MLHSSPKELRFKGGSRAASKKMRHVQRAKERRRIKQGYPRTTPFKSREEVEAYFSEERLTCLLCGKKYLKLGVHLLRIHDTTTEDYKQKYGIPNRVGLVCSSTWERYSKHAKAVSAVHGQETAAAAREKLRQMPSVTYKRLPEWLTEERTERVLAGSGSTRISQEMIDRFLTAVSGGKIPTELFGREGFPSRSGWHSWCKEHPEDKRRFVQIWEALPFPIQAKGQRLGIRFKKDVKKLWLKGGNADHEIAALLGVSTMAVNRVTCTFRKSVS
;
A
#
# COMPACT_ATOMS: atom_id res chain seq x y z
N MET A 1 86.94 -28.04 38.03
CA MET A 1 86.38 -26.78 37.50
C MET A 1 84.89 -26.97 37.25
N LEU A 2 84.03 -26.60 38.22
CA LEU A 2 82.57 -26.71 38.11
C LEU A 2 82.01 -25.34 37.72
N HIS A 3 81.54 -25.21 36.48
CA HIS A 3 80.89 -24.00 35.96
C HIS A 3 79.46 -23.93 36.50
N SER A 4 79.23 -23.07 37.49
CA SER A 4 77.90 -22.75 37.99
C SER A 4 77.20 -21.83 36.99
N SER A 5 76.16 -22.35 36.32
CA SER A 5 75.29 -21.56 35.44
C SER A 5 74.51 -20.50 36.23
N PRO A 6 74.39 -19.25 35.72
CA PRO A 6 73.59 -18.22 36.36
C PRO A 6 72.11 -18.61 36.31
N LYS A 7 71.44 -18.63 37.46
CA LYS A 7 69.99 -18.80 37.54
C LYS A 7 69.32 -17.60 36.87
N GLU A 8 68.70 -17.82 35.72
CA GLU A 8 67.83 -16.85 35.06
C GLU A 8 66.73 -16.38 36.02
N LEU A 9 66.76 -15.08 36.35
CA LEU A 9 65.68 -14.37 37.02
C LEU A 9 64.46 -14.36 36.08
N ARG A 10 63.57 -15.34 36.26
CA ARG A 10 62.24 -15.34 35.63
C ARG A 10 61.48 -14.09 36.05
N PHE A 11 61.38 -13.13 35.13
CA PHE A 11 60.58 -11.92 35.26
C PHE A 11 59.12 -12.31 35.58
N LYS A 12 58.68 -12.03 36.81
CA LYS A 12 57.27 -12.22 37.23
C LYS A 12 56.40 -11.29 36.38
N GLY A 13 55.49 -11.88 35.62
CA GLY A 13 54.69 -11.22 34.59
C GLY A 13 53.99 -9.95 35.08
N GLY A 14 54.34 -8.82 34.47
CA GLY A 14 53.61 -7.56 34.60
C GLY A 14 52.14 -7.73 34.22
N SER A 15 51.28 -6.95 34.87
CA SER A 15 49.81 -7.08 34.82
C SER A 15 49.27 -7.06 33.37
N ARG A 16 48.88 -8.23 32.87
CA ARG A 16 48.22 -8.41 31.55
C ARG A 16 46.95 -7.55 31.38
N ALA A 17 46.43 -6.98 32.46
CA ALA A 17 45.23 -6.14 32.47
C ALA A 17 45.42 -4.75 31.83
N ALA A 18 46.57 -4.08 32.03
CA ALA A 18 46.79 -2.72 31.53
C ALA A 18 46.95 -2.69 29.99
N SER A 19 47.70 -3.64 29.42
CA SER A 19 47.89 -3.76 27.97
C SER A 19 46.58 -4.09 27.22
N LYS A 20 45.72 -4.91 27.82
CA LYS A 20 44.37 -5.18 27.27
C LYS A 20 43.54 -3.89 27.22
N LYS A 21 43.51 -3.08 28.29
CA LYS A 21 42.77 -1.81 28.33
C LYS A 21 43.20 -0.87 27.19
N MET A 22 44.50 -0.69 26.96
CA MET A 22 45.01 0.17 25.87
C MET A 22 44.58 -0.31 24.48
N ARG A 23 44.65 -1.63 24.21
CA ARG A 23 44.17 -2.20 22.94
C ARG A 23 42.67 -2.00 22.74
N HIS A 24 41.87 -2.11 23.80
CA HIS A 24 40.43 -1.84 23.73
C HIS A 24 40.14 -0.38 23.42
N VAL A 25 40.85 0.57 24.04
CA VAL A 25 40.72 2.00 23.78
C VAL A 25 41.13 2.35 22.35
N GLN A 26 42.26 1.82 21.87
CA GLN A 26 42.71 2.02 20.49
C GLN A 26 41.71 1.45 19.47
N ARG A 27 41.23 0.22 19.69
CA ARG A 27 40.17 -0.38 18.85
C ARG A 27 38.88 0.42 18.90
N ALA A 28 38.50 0.97 20.05
CA ALA A 28 37.33 1.83 20.16
C ALA A 28 37.52 3.15 19.38
N LYS A 29 38.70 3.77 19.48
CA LYS A 29 39.06 4.98 18.73
C LYS A 29 39.05 4.73 17.22
N GLU A 30 39.62 3.62 16.78
CA GLU A 30 39.63 3.22 15.36
C GLU A 30 38.22 2.89 14.85
N ARG A 31 37.41 2.20 15.66
CA ARG A 31 35.98 1.98 15.37
C ARG A 31 35.16 3.27 15.34
N ARG A 32 35.67 4.41 15.80
CA ARG A 32 35.00 5.71 15.70
C ARG A 32 35.47 6.53 14.48
N ARG A 33 36.60 6.20 13.85
CA ARG A 33 37.06 6.90 12.65
C ARG A 33 36.04 6.77 11.51
N ILE A 34 35.71 7.88 10.89
CA ILE A 34 34.88 7.95 9.68
C ILE A 34 35.81 7.73 8.48
N LYS A 35 35.40 6.92 7.52
CA LYS A 35 36.21 6.73 6.30
C LYS A 35 36.12 7.96 5.40
N GLN A 36 37.18 8.19 4.62
CA GLN A 36 37.18 9.24 3.61
C GLN A 36 36.00 9.08 2.64
N GLY A 37 35.35 10.19 2.28
CA GLY A 37 34.14 10.19 1.45
C GLY A 37 32.82 9.96 2.20
N TYR A 38 32.86 9.87 3.54
CA TYR A 38 31.67 9.76 4.37
C TYR A 38 31.53 10.95 5.33
N PRO A 39 30.31 11.40 5.65
CA PRO A 39 29.02 10.87 5.19
C PRO A 39 28.76 11.11 3.70
N ARG A 40 28.09 10.15 3.03
CA ARG A 40 27.57 10.37 1.67
C ARG A 40 26.55 11.50 1.73
N THR A 41 26.67 12.47 0.83
CA THR A 41 25.81 13.66 0.79
C THR A 41 24.60 13.48 -0.12
N THR A 42 24.73 12.68 -1.18
CA THR A 42 23.69 12.48 -2.19
C THR A 42 22.85 11.23 -1.92
N PRO A 43 21.51 11.31 -2.05
CA PRO A 43 20.65 10.13 -1.99
C PRO A 43 20.82 9.26 -3.25
N PHE A 44 20.27 8.05 -3.20
CA PHE A 44 20.16 7.18 -4.37
C PHE A 44 19.19 7.76 -5.39
N LYS A 45 19.59 7.73 -6.67
CA LYS A 45 18.79 8.29 -7.76
C LYS A 45 17.95 7.26 -8.50
N SER A 46 18.33 5.99 -8.43
CA SER A 46 17.65 4.93 -9.16
C SER A 46 17.59 3.63 -8.36
N ARG A 47 16.79 2.70 -8.86
CA ARG A 47 16.63 1.37 -8.28
C ARG A 47 17.90 0.56 -8.36
N GLU A 48 18.60 0.66 -9.47
CA GLU A 48 19.83 -0.08 -9.77
C GLU A 48 20.93 0.31 -8.78
N GLU A 49 21.04 1.59 -8.41
CA GLU A 49 22.00 2.02 -7.38
C GLU A 49 21.68 1.43 -6.01
N VAL A 50 20.38 1.34 -5.66
CA VAL A 50 19.95 0.71 -4.41
C VAL A 50 20.24 -0.79 -4.44
N GLU A 51 19.92 -1.47 -5.53
CA GLU A 51 20.20 -2.91 -5.70
C GLU A 51 21.70 -3.20 -5.65
N ALA A 52 22.53 -2.38 -6.30
CA ALA A 52 23.99 -2.47 -6.21
C ALA A 52 24.51 -2.26 -4.78
N TYR A 53 23.89 -1.36 -4.01
CA TYR A 53 24.23 -1.18 -2.60
C TYR A 53 23.88 -2.39 -1.73
N PHE A 54 22.78 -3.09 -2.04
CA PHE A 54 22.34 -4.29 -1.31
C PHE A 54 22.98 -5.59 -1.80
N SER A 55 23.64 -5.60 -2.96
CA SER A 55 24.31 -6.79 -3.51
C SER A 55 25.64 -7.11 -2.81
N GLU A 56 26.22 -6.15 -2.08
CA GLU A 56 27.42 -6.38 -1.28
C GLU A 56 27.20 -7.41 -0.15
N GLU A 57 28.22 -8.22 0.14
CA GLU A 57 28.19 -9.18 1.26
C GLU A 57 27.93 -8.50 2.62
N ARG A 58 28.38 -7.25 2.77
CA ARG A 58 28.19 -6.41 3.96
C ARG A 58 27.81 -5.01 3.54
N LEU A 59 26.75 -4.47 4.12
CA LEU A 59 26.26 -3.13 3.84
C LEU A 59 27.21 -2.06 4.39
N THR A 60 27.55 -1.09 3.56
CA THR A 60 28.37 0.06 3.96
C THR A 60 27.49 1.15 4.57
N CYS A 61 27.69 1.51 5.84
CA CYS A 61 26.96 2.63 6.44
C CYS A 61 27.28 3.94 5.71
N LEU A 62 26.27 4.60 5.17
CA LEU A 62 26.40 5.85 4.40
C LEU A 62 26.74 7.07 5.25
N LEU A 63 26.74 6.94 6.59
CA LEU A 63 27.18 8.00 7.52
C LEU A 63 28.66 7.86 7.90
N CYS A 64 29.20 6.65 8.01
CA CYS A 64 30.58 6.45 8.50
C CYS A 64 31.50 5.59 7.63
N GLY A 65 30.99 4.94 6.58
CA GLY A 65 31.74 4.11 5.63
C GLY A 65 32.13 2.71 6.12
N LYS A 66 31.64 2.29 7.29
CA LYS A 66 31.93 0.96 7.85
C LYS A 66 30.95 -0.09 7.35
N LYS A 67 31.43 -1.32 7.21
CA LYS A 67 30.67 -2.45 6.67
C LYS A 67 30.03 -3.29 7.78
N TYR A 68 28.75 -3.60 7.65
CA TYR A 68 27.96 -4.35 8.63
C TYR A 68 27.05 -5.38 7.96
N LEU A 69 26.71 -6.46 8.69
CA LEU A 69 25.67 -7.40 8.25
C LEU A 69 24.27 -6.81 8.42
N LYS A 70 24.08 -5.97 9.44
CA LYS A 70 22.83 -5.30 9.79
C LYS A 70 23.13 -3.88 10.27
N LEU A 71 22.47 -2.87 9.70
CA LEU A 71 22.72 -1.48 10.07
C LEU A 71 21.86 -0.98 11.22
N GLY A 72 20.67 -1.55 11.47
CA GLY A 72 19.71 -0.96 12.42
C GLY A 72 20.28 -0.64 13.81
N VAL A 73 20.94 -1.61 14.46
CA VAL A 73 21.56 -1.40 15.77
C VAL A 73 22.73 -0.41 15.71
N HIS A 74 23.48 -0.41 14.61
CA HIS A 74 24.60 0.50 14.42
C HIS A 74 24.13 1.95 14.26
N LEU A 75 23.08 2.18 13.48
CA LEU A 75 22.49 3.50 13.26
C LEU A 75 22.02 4.10 14.58
N LEU A 76 21.26 3.33 15.38
CA LEU A 76 20.77 3.80 16.66
C LEU A 76 21.91 4.08 17.65
N ARG A 77 22.89 3.18 17.80
CA ARG A 77 23.93 3.31 18.83
C ARG A 77 25.06 4.27 18.49
N ILE A 78 25.37 4.47 17.22
CA ILE A 78 26.53 5.25 16.77
C ILE A 78 26.12 6.59 16.16
N HIS A 79 24.96 6.65 15.53
CA HIS A 79 24.51 7.83 14.79
C HIS A 79 23.22 8.44 15.36
N ASP A 80 22.68 7.85 16.44
CA ASP A 80 21.44 8.30 17.08
C ASP A 80 20.31 8.57 16.08
N THR A 81 20.19 7.69 15.08
CA THR A 81 19.24 7.84 13.98
C THR A 81 18.42 6.56 13.82
N THR A 82 17.14 6.74 13.52
CA THR A 82 16.22 5.63 13.25
C THR A 82 16.49 5.02 11.88
N THR A 83 16.03 3.78 11.65
CA THR A 83 16.17 3.15 10.34
C THR A 83 15.37 3.86 9.26
N GLU A 84 14.24 4.42 9.64
CA GLU A 84 13.29 5.15 8.81
C GLU A 84 13.89 6.48 8.34
N ASP A 85 14.47 7.26 9.26
CA ASP A 85 15.10 8.53 8.92
C ASP A 85 16.36 8.32 8.06
N TYR A 86 17.13 7.27 8.35
CA TYR A 86 18.26 6.89 7.51
C TYR A 86 17.81 6.52 6.10
N LYS A 87 16.77 5.70 5.96
CA LYS A 87 16.24 5.31 4.65
C LYS A 87 15.70 6.52 3.89
N GLN A 88 14.96 7.40 4.56
CA GLN A 88 14.44 8.63 3.99
C GLN A 88 15.58 9.53 3.49
N LYS A 89 16.60 9.75 4.33
CA LYS A 89 17.76 10.60 4.01
C LYS A 89 18.49 10.16 2.74
N TYR A 90 18.56 8.85 2.51
CA TYR A 90 19.31 8.28 1.39
C TYR A 90 18.42 7.81 0.22
N GLY A 91 17.10 8.00 0.28
CA GLY A 91 16.18 7.53 -0.77
C GLY A 91 16.06 6.00 -0.85
N ILE A 92 16.29 5.29 0.26
CA ILE A 92 16.14 3.83 0.34
C ILE A 92 14.65 3.50 0.58
N PRO A 93 14.04 2.55 -0.15
CA PRO A 93 12.65 2.18 0.08
C PRO A 93 12.40 1.64 1.50
N ASN A 94 11.37 2.15 2.18
CA ASN A 94 11.07 1.78 3.57
C ASN A 94 10.81 0.28 3.78
N ARG A 95 10.30 -0.41 2.76
CA ARG A 95 10.02 -1.86 2.79
C ARG A 95 11.27 -2.75 2.76
N VAL A 96 12.42 -2.21 2.37
CA VAL A 96 13.67 -2.98 2.30
C VAL A 96 14.36 -2.97 3.66
N GLY A 97 14.71 -4.14 4.19
CA GLY A 97 15.46 -4.24 5.45
C GLY A 97 16.91 -3.79 5.26
N LEU A 98 17.48 -3.06 6.23
CA LEU A 98 18.90 -2.66 6.19
C LEU A 98 19.82 -3.80 6.64
N VAL A 99 19.74 -4.92 5.92
CA VAL A 99 20.51 -6.15 6.15
C VAL A 99 21.12 -6.64 4.85
N CYS A 100 22.26 -7.33 4.90
CA CYS A 100 22.88 -7.89 3.70
C CYS A 100 22.05 -9.05 3.12
N SER A 101 22.31 -9.38 1.85
CA SER A 101 21.64 -10.43 1.08
C SER A 101 21.59 -11.78 1.80
N SER A 102 22.73 -12.25 2.34
CA SER A 102 22.81 -13.53 3.07
C SER A 102 21.94 -13.56 4.33
N THR A 103 21.84 -12.43 5.04
CA THR A 103 20.95 -12.31 6.21
C THR A 103 19.49 -12.25 5.77
N TRP A 104 19.21 -11.55 4.68
CA TRP A 104 17.87 -11.44 4.11
C TRP A 104 17.33 -12.80 3.68
N GLU A 105 18.14 -13.62 2.99
CA GLU A 105 17.76 -14.98 2.60
C GLU A 105 17.42 -15.86 3.80
N ARG A 106 18.21 -15.78 4.87
CA ARG A 106 17.93 -16.51 6.13
C ARG A 106 16.60 -16.07 6.73
N TYR A 107 16.31 -14.77 6.75
CA TYR A 107 15.02 -14.26 7.22
C TYR A 107 13.86 -14.68 6.32
N SER A 108 14.05 -14.68 5.00
CA SER A 108 13.05 -15.15 4.04
C SER A 108 12.75 -16.64 4.23
N LYS A 109 13.77 -17.50 4.36
CA LYS A 109 13.60 -18.93 4.66
C LYS A 109 12.87 -19.16 5.97
N HIS A 110 13.26 -18.44 7.03
CA HIS A 110 12.59 -18.53 8.33
C HIS A 110 11.13 -18.08 8.25
N ALA A 111 10.84 -16.94 7.61
CA ALA A 111 9.48 -16.44 7.45
C ALA A 111 8.58 -17.42 6.68
N LYS A 112 9.12 -18.05 5.62
CA LYS A 112 8.43 -19.11 4.88
C LYS A 112 8.16 -20.34 5.75
N ALA A 113 9.15 -20.79 6.52
CA ALA A 113 9.00 -21.93 7.43
C ALA A 113 7.92 -21.66 8.50
N VAL A 114 7.95 -20.49 9.14
CA VAL A 114 6.93 -20.09 10.13
C VAL A 114 5.54 -20.01 9.50
N SER A 115 5.44 -19.45 8.28
CA SER A 115 4.15 -19.34 7.57
C SER A 115 3.57 -20.71 7.20
N ALA A 116 4.41 -21.67 6.85
CA ALA A 116 3.97 -23.03 6.53
C ALA A 116 3.42 -23.78 7.76
N VAL A 117 3.97 -23.50 8.95
CA VAL A 117 3.55 -24.15 10.21
C VAL A 117 2.25 -23.54 10.76
N HIS A 118 2.03 -22.23 10.62
CA HIS A 118 0.92 -21.51 11.29
C HIS A 118 -0.17 -20.99 10.33
N GLY A 119 -0.29 -21.59 9.14
CA GLY A 119 -0.88 -21.00 7.94
C GLY A 119 -2.38 -20.68 7.92
N GLN A 120 -3.19 -21.06 8.92
CA GLN A 120 -4.65 -20.83 8.85
C GLN A 120 -5.29 -20.18 10.09
N GLU A 121 -4.95 -20.57 11.32
CA GLU A 121 -5.54 -19.96 12.53
C GLU A 121 -5.17 -18.48 12.73
N THR A 122 -4.10 -18.02 12.09
CA THR A 122 -3.56 -16.68 12.32
C THR A 122 -4.06 -15.63 11.34
N ALA A 123 -4.70 -16.00 10.21
CA ALA A 123 -5.02 -15.02 9.17
C ALA A 123 -6.13 -14.04 9.59
N ALA A 124 -7.20 -14.51 10.22
CA ALA A 124 -8.27 -13.66 10.72
C ALA A 124 -7.80 -12.80 11.91
N ALA A 125 -7.11 -13.40 12.87
CA ALA A 125 -6.51 -12.68 14.01
C ALA A 125 -5.45 -11.65 13.56
N ALA A 126 -4.64 -11.97 12.55
CA ALA A 126 -3.68 -11.04 11.98
C ALA A 126 -4.37 -9.89 11.22
N ARG A 127 -5.46 -10.16 10.48
CA ARG A 127 -6.27 -9.12 9.84
C ARG A 127 -6.92 -8.19 10.86
N GLU A 128 -7.46 -8.74 11.94
CA GLU A 128 -8.05 -7.96 13.02
C GLU A 128 -7.00 -7.12 13.74
N LYS A 129 -5.84 -7.71 14.04
CA LYS A 129 -4.71 -6.96 14.61
C LYS A 129 -4.22 -5.85 13.68
N LEU A 130 -4.13 -6.11 12.37
CA LEU A 130 -3.82 -5.10 11.35
C LEU A 130 -4.85 -3.97 11.29
N ARG A 131 -6.13 -4.29 11.51
CA ARG A 131 -7.22 -3.30 11.56
C ARG A 131 -7.13 -2.41 12.79
N GLN A 132 -6.70 -2.97 13.92
CA GLN A 132 -6.51 -2.26 15.18
C GLN A 132 -5.20 -1.45 15.23
N MET A 133 -4.21 -1.78 14.38
CA MET A 133 -2.99 -1.00 14.28
C MET A 133 -3.31 0.39 13.70
N PRO A 134 -2.82 1.49 14.31
CA PRO A 134 -2.98 2.82 13.74
C PRO A 134 -2.39 2.82 12.32
N SER A 135 -3.07 3.47 11.38
CA SER A 135 -2.54 3.59 10.03
C SER A 135 -1.20 4.30 10.10
N VAL A 136 -0.13 3.53 9.93
CA VAL A 136 1.21 4.10 9.87
C VAL A 136 1.21 4.91 8.58
N THR A 137 1.16 6.23 8.71
CA THR A 137 1.35 7.13 7.57
C THR A 137 2.79 6.94 7.13
N TYR A 138 3.00 6.03 6.18
CA TYR A 138 4.31 5.83 5.61
C TYR A 138 4.75 7.17 5.01
N LYS A 139 5.91 7.68 5.48
CA LYS A 139 6.54 8.84 4.87
C LYS A 139 6.64 8.62 3.35
N ARG A 140 6.42 9.70 2.58
CA ARG A 140 6.35 9.71 1.10
C ARG A 140 7.48 8.86 0.51
N LEU A 141 7.17 8.01 -0.47
CA LEU A 141 8.18 7.22 -1.18
C LEU A 141 9.18 8.17 -1.87
N PRO A 142 10.42 7.73 -2.12
CA PRO A 142 11.36 8.47 -2.97
C PRO A 142 10.71 8.80 -4.32
N GLU A 143 11.08 9.96 -4.89
CA GLU A 143 10.51 10.48 -6.12
C GLU A 143 10.65 9.50 -7.29
N TRP A 144 11.87 8.99 -7.53
CA TRP A 144 12.16 8.00 -8.57
C TRP A 144 11.32 6.71 -8.44
N LEU A 145 11.01 6.28 -7.22
CA LEU A 145 10.18 5.09 -6.98
C LEU A 145 8.69 5.37 -7.24
N THR A 146 8.27 6.62 -7.06
CA THR A 146 6.90 7.06 -7.33
C THR A 146 6.66 7.10 -8.84
N GLU A 147 7.63 7.58 -9.61
CA GLU A 147 7.62 7.58 -11.08
C GLU A 147 7.56 6.13 -11.62
N GLU A 148 8.50 5.27 -11.25
CA GLU A 148 8.54 3.86 -11.69
C GLU A 148 7.25 3.10 -11.33
N ARG A 149 6.69 3.38 -10.14
CA ARG A 149 5.41 2.77 -9.74
C ARG A 149 4.26 3.27 -10.58
N THR A 150 4.26 4.55 -10.95
CA THR A 150 3.24 5.14 -11.80
C THR A 150 3.31 4.51 -13.18
N GLU A 151 4.51 4.42 -13.76
CA GLU A 151 4.75 3.74 -15.04
C GLU A 151 4.35 2.26 -15.00
N ARG A 152 4.72 1.50 -13.96
CA ARG A 152 4.32 0.08 -13.85
C ARG A 152 2.83 -0.10 -13.66
N VAL A 153 2.17 0.80 -12.92
CA VAL A 153 0.71 0.78 -12.79
C VAL A 153 0.06 1.10 -14.14
N LEU A 154 0.59 2.07 -14.89
CA LEU A 154 0.11 2.41 -16.23
C LEU A 154 0.37 1.30 -17.24
N ALA A 155 1.51 0.60 -17.17
CA ALA A 155 1.90 -0.46 -18.09
C ALA A 155 1.26 -1.83 -17.76
N GLY A 156 1.08 -2.13 -16.47
CA GLY A 156 0.59 -3.43 -15.99
C GLY A 156 -0.90 -3.46 -15.68
N SER A 157 -1.55 -2.31 -15.51
CA SER A 157 -3.00 -2.28 -15.63
C SER A 157 -3.30 -2.34 -17.12
N GLY A 158 -3.98 -3.37 -17.59
CA GLY A 158 -4.70 -3.34 -18.87
C GLY A 158 -5.82 -2.29 -18.87
N SER A 159 -5.59 -1.13 -18.24
CA SER A 159 -6.43 0.05 -18.24
C SER A 159 -6.33 0.64 -19.63
N THR A 160 -7.05 0.03 -20.56
CA THR A 160 -7.35 0.64 -21.85
C THR A 160 -7.75 2.08 -21.58
N ARG A 161 -6.97 3.02 -22.13
CA ARG A 161 -7.24 4.44 -21.99
C ARG A 161 -8.68 4.66 -22.42
N ILE A 162 -9.51 5.16 -21.52
CA ILE A 162 -10.92 5.42 -21.84
C ILE A 162 -10.92 6.50 -22.92
N SER A 163 -11.55 6.19 -24.05
CA SER A 163 -11.77 7.13 -25.14
C SER A 163 -13.21 7.61 -25.14
N GLN A 164 -13.48 8.76 -25.75
CA GLN A 164 -14.85 9.26 -25.93
C GLN A 164 -15.74 8.22 -26.63
N GLU A 165 -15.22 7.54 -27.67
CA GLU A 165 -15.94 6.48 -28.40
C GLU A 165 -16.32 5.28 -27.50
N MET A 166 -15.46 4.93 -26.54
CA MET A 166 -15.77 3.90 -25.55
C MET A 166 -16.92 4.35 -24.65
N ILE A 167 -16.95 5.63 -24.27
CA ILE A 167 -18.02 6.21 -23.45
C ILE A 167 -19.32 6.31 -24.24
N ASP A 168 -19.30 6.76 -25.49
CA ASP A 168 -20.51 6.84 -26.31
C ASP A 168 -21.10 5.44 -26.58
N ARG A 169 -20.26 4.43 -26.81
CA ARG A 169 -20.70 3.02 -26.87
C ARG A 169 -21.34 2.55 -25.57
N PHE A 170 -20.72 2.88 -24.43
CA PHE A 170 -21.27 2.58 -23.11
C PHE A 170 -22.64 3.25 -22.89
N LEU A 171 -22.76 4.55 -23.17
CA LEU A 171 -24.02 5.29 -23.03
C LEU A 171 -25.10 4.76 -23.97
N THR A 172 -24.73 4.42 -25.22
CA THR A 172 -25.64 3.82 -26.20
C THR A 172 -26.16 2.47 -25.70
N ALA A 173 -25.29 1.60 -25.19
CA ALA A 173 -25.70 0.31 -24.64
C ALA A 173 -26.64 0.46 -23.42
N VAL A 174 -26.35 1.43 -22.53
CA VAL A 174 -27.22 1.74 -21.39
C VAL A 174 -28.57 2.27 -21.86
N SER A 175 -28.60 3.12 -22.88
CA SER A 175 -29.86 3.63 -23.46
C SER A 175 -30.71 2.51 -24.08
N GLY A 176 -30.07 1.47 -24.60
CA GLY A 176 -30.72 0.24 -25.06
C GLY A 176 -31.18 -0.70 -23.92
N GLY A 177 -31.11 -0.27 -22.66
CA GLY A 177 -31.58 -1.01 -21.50
C GLY A 177 -30.58 -2.00 -20.89
N LYS A 178 -29.31 -1.98 -21.31
CA LYS A 178 -28.25 -2.77 -20.65
C LYS A 178 -27.89 -2.16 -19.30
N ILE A 179 -27.57 -3.02 -18.33
CA ILE A 179 -27.27 -2.57 -16.96
C ILE A 179 -25.78 -2.22 -16.87
N PRO A 180 -25.41 -1.04 -16.35
CA PRO A 180 -24.00 -0.62 -16.23
C PRO A 180 -23.09 -1.64 -15.55
N THR A 181 -23.58 -2.32 -14.50
CA THR A 181 -22.82 -3.35 -13.77
C THR A 181 -22.48 -4.57 -14.62
N GLU A 182 -23.28 -4.86 -15.64
CA GLU A 182 -23.00 -5.94 -16.59
C GLU A 182 -22.00 -5.50 -17.66
N LEU A 183 -21.96 -4.21 -17.99
CA LEU A 183 -21.08 -3.65 -19.02
C LEU A 183 -19.66 -3.37 -18.52
N PHE A 184 -19.51 -2.93 -17.27
CA PHE A 184 -18.21 -2.49 -16.76
C PHE A 184 -17.14 -3.60 -16.84
N GLY A 185 -15.97 -3.26 -17.40
CA GLY A 185 -14.83 -4.17 -17.51
C GLY A 185 -14.92 -5.20 -18.64
N ARG A 186 -16.00 -5.19 -19.44
CA ARG A 186 -16.05 -5.95 -20.69
C ARG A 186 -15.18 -5.28 -21.77
N GLU A 187 -14.75 -6.07 -22.75
CA GLU A 187 -14.02 -5.56 -23.90
C GLU A 187 -14.80 -4.43 -24.60
N GLY A 188 -14.13 -3.31 -24.84
CA GLY A 188 -14.76 -2.12 -25.43
C GLY A 188 -15.62 -1.26 -24.47
N PHE A 189 -15.65 -1.58 -23.17
CA PHE A 189 -16.35 -0.79 -22.15
C PHE A 189 -15.39 -0.34 -21.04
N PRO A 190 -15.68 0.80 -20.37
CA PRO A 190 -14.84 1.27 -19.29
C PRO A 190 -14.93 0.33 -18.08
N SER A 191 -13.87 0.28 -17.27
CA SER A 191 -13.97 -0.28 -15.92
C SER A 191 -14.84 0.63 -15.04
N ARG A 192 -15.42 0.09 -13.95
CA ARG A 192 -16.23 0.91 -13.03
C ARG A 192 -15.44 2.08 -12.44
N SER A 193 -14.19 1.83 -12.02
CA SER A 193 -13.30 2.87 -11.52
C SER A 193 -12.95 3.87 -12.62
N GLY A 194 -12.66 3.39 -13.83
CA GLY A 194 -12.37 4.23 -14.97
C GLY A 194 -13.52 5.16 -15.35
N TRP A 195 -14.77 4.66 -15.36
CA TRP A 195 -15.97 5.49 -15.56
C TRP A 195 -16.10 6.60 -14.51
N HIS A 196 -15.82 6.29 -13.24
CA HIS A 196 -15.86 7.30 -12.17
C HIS A 196 -14.77 8.36 -12.33
N SER A 197 -13.56 7.97 -12.73
CA SER A 197 -12.49 8.93 -13.04
C SER A 197 -12.86 9.78 -14.25
N TRP A 198 -13.36 9.17 -15.33
CA TRP A 198 -13.85 9.87 -16.52
C TRP A 198 -14.89 10.94 -16.18
N CYS A 199 -15.90 10.57 -15.40
CA CYS A 199 -16.97 11.49 -14.97
C CYS A 199 -16.49 12.66 -14.10
N LYS A 200 -15.30 12.60 -13.49
CA LYS A 200 -14.72 13.74 -12.76
C LYS A 200 -14.17 14.79 -13.73
N GLU A 201 -13.58 14.33 -14.83
CA GLU A 201 -12.99 15.17 -15.87
C GLU A 201 -14.06 15.63 -16.88
N HIS A 202 -15.11 14.83 -17.10
CA HIS A 202 -16.15 15.01 -18.11
C HIS A 202 -17.56 15.01 -17.47
N PRO A 203 -17.96 16.11 -16.78
CA PRO A 203 -19.22 16.18 -16.05
C PRO A 203 -20.48 16.16 -16.95
N GLU A 204 -20.37 16.53 -18.22
CA GLU A 204 -21.42 16.41 -19.24
C GLU A 204 -21.80 14.96 -19.54
N ASP A 205 -20.84 14.05 -19.66
CA ASP A 205 -21.15 12.62 -19.86
C ASP A 205 -21.82 12.00 -18.65
N LYS A 206 -21.45 12.44 -17.45
CA LYS A 206 -22.16 12.08 -16.21
C LYS A 206 -23.62 12.54 -16.24
N ARG A 207 -23.88 13.75 -16.73
CA ARG A 207 -25.25 14.29 -16.89
C ARG A 207 -26.03 13.52 -17.94
N ARG A 208 -25.42 13.24 -19.12
CA ARG A 208 -26.00 12.39 -20.18
C ARG A 208 -26.39 11.02 -19.62
N PHE A 209 -25.49 10.38 -18.88
CA PHE A 209 -25.77 9.09 -18.24
C PHE A 209 -26.98 9.16 -17.30
N VAL A 210 -27.07 10.19 -16.45
CA VAL A 210 -28.20 10.36 -15.52
C VAL A 210 -29.51 10.56 -16.29
N GLN A 211 -29.50 11.38 -17.34
CA GLN A 211 -30.68 11.59 -18.19
C GLN A 211 -31.14 10.29 -18.86
N ILE A 212 -30.21 9.55 -19.47
CA ILE A 212 -30.48 8.24 -20.08
C ILE A 212 -31.06 7.29 -19.03
N TRP A 213 -30.44 7.22 -17.85
CA TRP A 213 -30.86 6.31 -16.79
C TRP A 213 -32.25 6.65 -16.24
N GLU A 214 -32.57 7.94 -16.05
CA GLU A 214 -33.90 8.39 -15.63
C GLU A 214 -34.97 8.10 -16.69
N ALA A 215 -34.61 8.11 -17.98
CA ALA A 215 -35.55 7.80 -19.05
C ALA A 215 -35.95 6.32 -19.09
N LEU A 216 -35.04 5.41 -18.73
CA LEU A 216 -35.28 3.95 -18.78
C LEU A 216 -36.51 3.50 -17.97
N PRO A 217 -37.21 2.42 -18.39
CA PRO A 217 -38.27 1.80 -17.60
C PRO A 217 -37.83 1.41 -16.18
N PHE A 218 -38.72 1.57 -15.19
CA PHE A 218 -38.43 1.22 -13.80
C PHE A 218 -38.00 -0.23 -13.54
N PRO A 219 -38.51 -1.26 -14.26
CA PRO A 219 -37.99 -2.62 -14.11
C PRO A 219 -36.48 -2.72 -14.41
N ILE A 220 -35.99 -2.00 -15.43
CA ILE A 220 -34.56 -1.99 -15.80
C ILE A 220 -33.76 -1.24 -14.75
N GLN A 221 -34.25 -0.08 -14.29
CA GLN A 221 -33.62 0.68 -13.22
C GLN A 221 -33.50 -0.15 -11.91
N ALA A 222 -34.54 -0.92 -11.59
CA ALA A 222 -34.60 -1.78 -10.41
C ALA A 222 -33.55 -2.90 -10.47
N LYS A 223 -33.37 -3.55 -11.64
CA LYS A 223 -32.33 -4.57 -11.82
C LYS A 223 -30.92 -4.00 -11.60
N GLY A 224 -30.67 -2.76 -12.03
CA GLY A 224 -29.42 -2.03 -11.76
C GLY A 224 -29.26 -1.51 -10.33
N GLN A 225 -30.19 -1.85 -9.42
CA GLN A 225 -30.23 -1.39 -8.02
C GLN A 225 -30.13 0.14 -7.87
N ARG A 226 -30.57 0.90 -8.88
CA ARG A 226 -30.46 2.35 -8.90
C ARG A 226 -31.76 2.94 -9.42
N LEU A 227 -32.68 3.24 -8.50
CA LEU A 227 -33.95 3.86 -8.82
C LEU A 227 -33.81 5.38 -8.82
N GLY A 228 -34.24 6.00 -9.92
CA GLY A 228 -34.09 7.42 -10.17
C GLY A 228 -34.97 8.33 -9.31
N ILE A 229 -34.78 9.63 -9.49
CA ILE A 229 -35.64 10.67 -8.89
C ILE A 229 -37.06 10.55 -9.45
N ARG A 230 -37.23 10.20 -10.73
CA ARG A 230 -38.55 9.99 -11.34
C ARG A 230 -39.34 8.91 -10.59
N PHE A 231 -38.69 7.76 -10.33
CA PHE A 231 -39.30 6.67 -9.57
C PHE A 231 -39.79 7.14 -8.19
N LYS A 232 -38.96 7.88 -7.44
CA LYS A 232 -39.33 8.40 -6.11
C LYS A 232 -40.53 9.35 -6.18
N LYS A 233 -40.59 10.21 -7.21
CA LYS A 233 -41.73 11.13 -7.43
C LYS A 233 -43.01 10.36 -7.73
N ASP A 234 -42.93 9.35 -8.59
CA ASP A 234 -44.11 8.55 -8.97
C ASP A 234 -44.61 7.71 -7.80
N VAL A 235 -43.71 7.07 -7.04
CA VAL A 235 -44.07 6.38 -5.78
C VAL A 235 -44.73 7.35 -4.81
N LYS A 236 -44.18 8.55 -4.59
CA LYS A 236 -44.77 9.56 -3.69
C LYS A 236 -46.15 9.99 -4.17
N LYS A 237 -46.33 10.23 -5.47
CA LYS A 237 -47.61 10.61 -6.07
C LYS A 237 -48.66 9.51 -5.91
N LEU A 238 -48.29 8.25 -6.13
CA LEU A 238 -49.19 7.10 -5.96
C LEU A 238 -49.53 6.85 -4.49
N TRP A 239 -48.58 7.07 -3.59
CA TRP A 239 -48.77 6.94 -2.14
C TRP A 239 -49.73 8.02 -1.58
N LEU A 240 -49.56 9.28 -2.01
CA LEU A 240 -50.42 10.39 -1.59
C LEU A 240 -51.84 10.31 -2.15
N LYS A 241 -52.06 9.63 -3.27
CA LYS A 241 -53.37 9.52 -3.93
C LYS A 241 -54.38 8.62 -3.22
N GLY A 242 -54.00 7.97 -2.12
CA GLY A 242 -54.98 7.36 -1.20
C GLY A 242 -54.78 5.86 -0.96
N GLY A 243 -53.79 5.52 -0.14
CA GLY A 243 -53.81 4.25 0.61
C GLY A 243 -53.34 3.01 -0.14
N ASN A 244 -52.85 3.12 -1.38
CA ASN A 244 -52.33 1.96 -2.11
C ASN A 244 -51.25 1.26 -1.28
N ALA A 245 -51.44 -0.03 -1.04
CA ALA A 245 -50.45 -0.84 -0.37
C ALA A 245 -49.16 -0.90 -1.22
N ASP A 246 -48.00 -1.07 -0.59
CA ASP A 246 -46.70 -1.06 -1.31
C ASP A 246 -46.68 -2.04 -2.50
N HIS A 247 -47.43 -3.15 -2.42
CA HIS A 247 -47.52 -4.16 -3.47
C HIS A 247 -48.34 -3.70 -4.70
N GLU A 248 -49.39 -2.89 -4.51
CA GLU A 248 -50.20 -2.33 -5.61
C GLU A 248 -49.39 -1.29 -6.37
N ILE A 249 -48.69 -0.40 -5.64
CA ILE A 249 -47.76 0.57 -6.24
C ILE A 249 -46.66 -0.16 -7.01
N ALA A 250 -46.13 -1.25 -6.46
CA ALA A 250 -45.11 -2.05 -7.12
C ALA A 250 -45.62 -2.70 -8.40
N ALA A 251 -46.83 -3.26 -8.40
CA ALA A 251 -47.49 -3.82 -9.57
C ALA A 251 -47.68 -2.75 -10.68
N LEU A 252 -48.17 -1.55 -10.31
CA LEU A 252 -48.36 -0.45 -11.25
C LEU A 252 -47.06 0.03 -11.90
N LEU A 253 -45.96 0.03 -11.16
CA LEU A 253 -44.65 0.48 -11.63
C LEU A 253 -43.80 -0.65 -12.25
N GLY A 254 -44.27 -1.90 -12.22
CA GLY A 254 -43.55 -3.07 -12.72
C GLY A 254 -42.27 -3.39 -11.93
N VAL A 255 -42.22 -3.07 -10.64
CA VAL A 255 -41.05 -3.33 -9.78
C VAL A 255 -41.42 -4.25 -8.61
N SER A 256 -40.43 -4.66 -7.81
CA SER A 256 -40.71 -5.44 -6.60
C SER A 256 -41.30 -4.56 -5.49
N THR A 257 -42.14 -5.16 -4.64
CA THR A 257 -42.66 -4.52 -3.42
C THR A 257 -41.54 -3.97 -2.54
N MET A 258 -40.40 -4.67 -2.49
CA MET A 258 -39.21 -4.24 -1.75
C MET A 258 -38.67 -2.90 -2.30
N ALA A 259 -38.56 -2.75 -3.62
CA ALA A 259 -38.10 -1.50 -4.23
C ALA A 259 -38.96 -0.29 -3.84
N VAL A 260 -40.29 -0.45 -3.82
CA VAL A 260 -41.24 0.57 -3.36
C VAL A 260 -41.10 0.81 -1.86
N ASN A 261 -41.08 -0.26 -1.05
CA ASN A 261 -41.00 -0.19 0.40
C ASN A 261 -39.76 0.57 0.90
N ARG A 262 -38.62 0.42 0.22
CA ARG A 262 -37.38 1.20 0.49
C ARG A 262 -37.62 2.70 0.43
N VAL A 263 -38.47 3.15 -0.50
CA VAL A 263 -38.82 4.56 -0.67
C VAL A 263 -39.93 4.97 0.30
N THR A 264 -41.02 4.22 0.38
CA THR A 264 -42.16 4.57 1.25
C THR A 264 -41.83 4.54 2.74
N CYS A 265 -40.89 3.69 3.18
CA CYS A 265 -40.36 3.71 4.55
C CYS A 265 -39.80 5.09 4.95
N THR A 266 -39.19 5.82 4.02
CA THR A 266 -38.68 7.18 4.30
C THR A 266 -39.80 8.20 4.47
N PHE A 267 -40.91 8.02 3.76
CA PHE A 267 -42.07 8.92 3.85
C PHE A 267 -42.85 8.69 5.15
N ARG A 268 -43.03 7.43 5.57
CA ARG A 268 -43.69 7.10 6.84
C ARG A 268 -42.98 7.75 8.03
N LYS A 269 -41.65 7.71 8.05
CA LYS A 269 -40.82 8.34 9.08
C LYS A 269 -40.92 9.87 9.14
N SER A 270 -41.35 10.53 8.06
CA SER A 270 -41.53 11.98 8.05
C SER A 270 -42.93 12.44 8.48
N VAL A 271 -43.88 11.51 8.61
CA VAL A 271 -45.27 11.78 9.00
C VAL A 271 -45.55 11.36 10.45
N SER A 272 -44.73 10.45 11.01
CA SER A 272 -44.67 10.14 12.45
C SER A 272 -43.84 11.17 13.19
#